data_AF-A0A831PMB4-F1
#
_entry.id   AF-A0A831PMB4-F1
#
_cell.length_a   1.000
_cell.length_b   1.000
_cell.length_c   1.000
_cell.angle_alpha   90.00
_cell.angle_beta   90.00
_cell.angle_gamma   90.00
#
_symmetry.space_group_name_H-M   'P 1'
#
loop_
_entity.id
_entity.type
_entity.pdbx_description
1 polymer ?
#
loop_
_entity_poly.entity_id
_entity_poly.type
_entity_poly.pdbx_seq_one_letter_code
_entity_poly.pdbx_strand_id
1 'polypeptide(L)'
;PCSVQKPYSTSPSHRKFDEVIASAVPAGRAHVVVFGTCGVVPRELERMYPYASYRYNLGRCPDPIVHRSFLRIETVRIAGYLEKTQDLYRRRVAYCLGDFRAAMMGAVERTGIPVTIAPAEETIAACRDPSARFPDGSLSCPAYLLDFERALKGADSG
;
A
#
# COMPACT_ATOMS: atom_id res chain seq x y z
N PRO A 1 1.57 -1.99 0.32
CA PRO A 1 2.93 -1.86 -0.29
C PRO A 1 3.74 -3.18 -0.29
N CYS A 2 4.71 -3.29 -1.21
CA CYS A 2 5.64 -4.42 -1.25
C CYS A 2 6.52 -4.52 0.00
N SER A 3 6.99 -5.72 0.34
CA SER A 3 7.87 -5.96 1.50
C SER A 3 9.19 -6.61 1.07
N VAL A 4 10.21 -6.54 1.94
CA VAL A 4 11.53 -7.14 1.64
C VAL A 4 11.45 -8.67 1.60
N GLN A 5 10.66 -9.27 2.48
CA GLN A 5 10.44 -10.71 2.53
C GLN A 5 9.37 -11.12 1.52
N LYS A 6 9.67 -12.15 0.72
CA LYS A 6 8.76 -12.73 -0.28
C LYS A 6 8.56 -14.23 -0.03
N PRO A 7 7.42 -14.81 -0.42
CA PRO A 7 6.22 -14.13 -0.96
C PRO A 7 5.62 -13.18 0.08
N TYR A 8 5.01 -12.08 -0.36
CA TYR A 8 4.69 -10.96 0.53
C TYR A 8 3.79 -11.38 1.70
N SER A 9 2.86 -12.31 1.48
CA SER A 9 1.96 -12.88 2.51
C SER A 9 2.68 -13.51 3.69
N THR A 10 3.92 -13.97 3.50
CA THR A 10 4.72 -14.57 4.59
C THR A 10 5.46 -13.53 5.43
N SER A 11 5.47 -12.27 5.01
CA SER A 11 6.16 -11.22 5.74
C SER A 11 5.40 -10.84 7.03
N PRO A 12 6.10 -10.54 8.15
CA PRO A 12 5.44 -10.19 9.41
C PRO A 12 4.43 -9.04 9.30
N SER A 13 4.73 -8.03 8.49
CA SER A 13 3.82 -6.91 8.27
C SER A 13 2.56 -7.33 7.54
N HIS A 14 2.67 -8.14 6.47
CA HIS A 14 1.50 -8.58 5.72
C HIS A 14 0.60 -9.50 6.53
N ARG A 15 1.15 -10.38 7.38
CA ARG A 15 0.32 -11.17 8.30
C ARG A 15 -0.57 -10.31 9.19
N LYS A 16 -0.03 -9.21 9.75
CA LYS A 16 -0.82 -8.24 10.51
C LYS A 16 -1.88 -7.53 9.66
N PHE A 17 -1.57 -7.23 8.40
CA PHE A 17 -2.54 -6.62 7.50
C PHE A 17 -3.67 -7.59 7.17
N ASP A 18 -3.33 -8.86 6.95
CA ASP A 18 -4.30 -9.92 6.67
C ASP A 18 -5.22 -10.17 7.89
N GLU A 19 -4.69 -10.10 9.12
CA GLU A 19 -5.49 -10.13 10.35
C GLU A 19 -6.51 -8.99 10.42
N VAL A 20 -6.10 -7.76 10.10
CA VAL A 20 -6.98 -6.58 10.06
C VAL A 20 -8.02 -6.69 8.93
N ILE A 21 -7.63 -7.20 7.76
CA ILE A 21 -8.57 -7.43 6.65
C ILE A 21 -9.61 -8.47 7.06
N ALA A 22 -9.18 -9.58 7.67
CA ALA A 22 -10.07 -10.65 8.11
C ALA A 22 -11.04 -10.21 9.21
N SER A 23 -10.64 -9.27 10.08
CA SER A 23 -11.52 -8.74 11.12
C SER A 23 -12.49 -7.67 10.61
N ALA A 24 -12.14 -6.95 9.54
CA ALA A 24 -12.91 -5.82 9.03
C ALA A 24 -13.79 -6.16 7.81
N VAL A 25 -13.42 -7.16 7.00
CA VAL A 25 -14.07 -7.47 5.73
C VAL A 25 -14.47 -8.95 5.68
N PRO A 26 -15.72 -9.29 5.31
CA PRO A 26 -16.12 -10.68 5.19
C PRO A 26 -15.24 -11.48 4.21
N ALA A 27 -15.00 -12.76 4.53
CA ALA A 27 -14.18 -13.64 3.71
C ALA A 27 -14.66 -13.67 2.24
N GLY A 28 -13.70 -13.64 1.30
CA GLY A 28 -13.98 -13.64 -0.14
C GLY A 28 -14.47 -12.32 -0.72
N ARG A 29 -14.66 -11.26 0.09
CA ARG A 29 -15.07 -9.93 -0.40
C ARG A 29 -13.90 -8.99 -0.68
N ALA A 30 -12.72 -9.28 -0.13
CA ALA A 30 -11.51 -8.49 -0.34
C ALA A 30 -10.64 -9.11 -1.43
N HIS A 31 -10.23 -8.30 -2.41
CA HIS A 31 -9.15 -8.63 -3.33
C HIS A 31 -7.90 -7.87 -2.91
N VAL A 32 -6.82 -8.59 -2.60
CA VAL A 32 -5.61 -8.00 -2.04
C VAL A 32 -4.57 -7.80 -3.13
N VAL A 33 -4.08 -6.56 -3.26
CA VAL A 33 -3.11 -6.17 -4.29
C VAL A 33 -1.90 -5.53 -3.63
N VAL A 34 -0.72 -5.94 -4.05
CA VAL A 34 0.56 -5.40 -3.59
C VAL A 34 1.16 -4.55 -4.71
N PHE A 35 1.40 -3.27 -4.44
CA PHE A 35 2.07 -2.37 -5.37
C PHE A 35 3.45 -1.94 -4.85
N GLY A 36 4.37 -1.59 -5.75
CA GLY A 36 5.72 -1.20 -5.42
C GLY A 36 6.76 -1.41 -6.52
N THR A 37 7.99 -1.70 -6.13
CA THR A 37 9.15 -1.67 -7.04
C THR A 37 9.05 -2.61 -8.25
N CYS A 38 8.28 -3.69 -8.12
CA CYS A 38 8.01 -4.63 -9.22
C CYS A 38 6.61 -4.45 -9.86
N GLY A 39 5.93 -3.33 -9.61
CA GLY A 39 4.62 -2.98 -10.15
C GLY A 39 3.46 -3.35 -9.24
N VAL A 40 2.26 -3.36 -9.82
CA VAL A 40 0.98 -3.63 -9.15
C VAL A 40 0.61 -5.10 -9.35
N VAL A 41 0.63 -5.87 -8.28
CA VAL A 41 0.62 -7.34 -8.29
C VAL A 41 -0.53 -7.87 -7.44
N PRO A 42 -1.58 -8.46 -8.05
CA PRO A 42 -2.56 -9.24 -7.33
C PRO A 42 -1.90 -10.32 -6.47
N ARG A 43 -2.40 -10.54 -5.25
CA ARG A 43 -1.79 -11.47 -4.29
C ARG A 43 -1.62 -12.87 -4.86
N GLU A 44 -2.53 -13.29 -5.72
CA GLU A 44 -2.55 -14.56 -6.43
C GLU A 44 -1.28 -14.80 -7.26
N LEU A 45 -0.61 -13.73 -7.70
CA LEU A 45 0.59 -13.78 -8.53
C LEU A 45 1.89 -13.60 -7.74
N GLU A 46 1.85 -13.40 -6.42
CA GLU A 46 3.03 -12.99 -5.63
C GLU A 46 4.19 -14.00 -5.64
N ARG A 47 3.91 -15.26 -5.99
CA ARG A 47 4.89 -16.35 -6.09
C ARG A 47 5.56 -16.45 -7.48
N MET A 48 5.07 -15.72 -8.47
CA MET A 48 5.63 -15.73 -9.82
C MET A 48 6.91 -14.90 -9.90
N TYR A 49 7.77 -15.23 -10.87
CA TYR A 49 8.88 -14.38 -11.25
C TYR A 49 8.36 -13.11 -11.93
N PRO A 50 8.88 -11.89 -11.62
CA PRO A 50 10.00 -11.62 -10.71
C PRO A 50 9.60 -11.34 -9.25
N TYR A 51 8.31 -11.33 -8.93
CA TYR A 51 7.76 -10.86 -7.66
C TYR A 51 8.29 -11.62 -6.45
N ALA A 52 8.46 -12.94 -6.56
CA ALA A 52 8.97 -13.77 -5.47
C ALA A 52 10.49 -13.65 -5.25
N SER A 53 11.24 -13.17 -6.26
CA SER A 53 12.68 -13.38 -6.33
C SER A 53 13.49 -12.09 -6.19
N TYR A 54 12.92 -10.93 -6.49
CA TYR A 54 13.67 -9.67 -6.44
C TYR A 54 14.07 -9.29 -5.00
N ARG A 55 15.27 -8.74 -4.85
CA ARG A 55 15.79 -8.25 -3.57
C ARG A 55 16.11 -6.77 -3.71
N TYR A 56 15.14 -5.93 -3.37
CA TYR A 56 15.31 -4.49 -3.39
C TYR A 56 14.49 -3.84 -2.26
N ASN A 57 15.04 -2.77 -1.67
CA ASN A 57 14.41 -1.99 -0.61
C ASN A 57 14.59 -0.49 -0.92
N LEU A 58 13.53 0.13 -1.43
CA LEU A 58 13.51 1.55 -1.78
C LEU A 58 13.86 2.44 -0.59
N GLY A 59 13.38 2.12 0.61
CA GLY A 59 13.63 2.91 1.83
C GLY A 59 15.09 2.87 2.32
N ARG A 60 15.97 2.07 1.69
CA ARG A 60 17.42 2.09 1.94
C ARG A 60 18.22 2.72 0.80
N CYS A 61 17.56 3.16 -0.28
CA CYS A 61 18.21 3.87 -1.36
C CYS A 61 18.46 5.32 -0.91
N PRO A 62 19.69 5.86 -0.98
CA PRO A 62 19.93 7.25 -0.66
C PRO A 62 19.78 8.18 -1.87
N ASP A 63 19.64 7.62 -3.09
CA ASP A 63 19.69 8.40 -4.33
C ASP A 63 18.33 9.03 -4.65
N PRO A 64 18.18 10.37 -4.56
CA PRO A 64 16.91 11.04 -4.84
C PRO A 64 16.45 10.87 -6.29
N ILE A 65 17.32 10.57 -7.25
CA ILE A 65 16.94 10.26 -8.64
C ILE A 65 16.13 8.97 -8.69
N VAL A 66 16.50 7.98 -7.88
CA VAL A 66 15.79 6.70 -7.81
C VAL A 66 14.40 6.89 -7.21
N HIS A 67 14.27 7.69 -6.15
CA HIS A 67 12.97 8.04 -5.56
C HIS A 67 12.06 8.77 -6.56
N ARG A 68 12.59 9.79 -7.27
CA ARG A 68 11.84 10.48 -8.33
C ARG A 68 11.43 9.54 -9.46
N SER A 69 12.32 8.64 -9.86
CA SER A 69 12.03 7.65 -10.92
C SER A 69 10.97 6.65 -10.48
N PHE A 70 11.06 6.17 -9.24
CA PHE A 70 10.03 5.32 -8.64
C PHE A 70 8.68 6.02 -8.66
N LEU A 71 8.60 7.26 -8.16
CA LEU A 71 7.35 8.01 -8.13
C LEU A 71 6.75 8.15 -9.53
N ARG A 72 7.55 8.54 -10.53
CA ARG A 72 7.11 8.67 -11.92
C ARG A 72 6.58 7.36 -12.49
N ILE A 73 7.31 6.26 -12.31
CA ILE A 73 6.96 4.96 -12.89
C ILE A 73 5.75 4.35 -12.19
N GLU A 74 5.75 4.37 -10.85
CA GLU A 74 4.74 3.68 -10.05
C GLU A 74 3.40 4.40 -10.11
N THR A 75 3.39 5.73 -10.16
CA THR A 75 2.15 6.51 -10.38
C THR A 75 1.43 6.07 -11.67
N VAL A 76 2.18 5.89 -12.78
CA VAL A 76 1.61 5.44 -14.05
C VAL A 76 1.06 4.02 -13.95
N ARG A 77 1.77 3.13 -13.26
CA ARG A 77 1.34 1.73 -13.09
C ARG A 77 0.09 1.60 -12.22
N ILE A 78 0.03 2.35 -11.11
CA ILE A 78 -1.15 2.40 -10.25
C ILE A 78 -2.32 2.99 -11.03
N ALA A 79 -2.15 4.11 -11.74
CA ALA A 79 -3.20 4.71 -12.57
C ALA A 79 -3.78 3.69 -13.58
N GLY A 80 -2.91 3.01 -14.33
CA GLY A 80 -3.35 2.00 -15.29
C GLY A 80 -4.06 0.80 -14.64
N TYR A 81 -3.72 0.44 -13.40
CA TYR A 81 -4.46 -0.58 -12.65
C TYR A 81 -5.84 -0.07 -12.20
N LEU A 82 -5.92 1.17 -11.70
CA LEU A 82 -7.17 1.79 -11.29
C LEU A 82 -8.15 1.88 -12.47
N GLU A 83 -7.69 2.39 -13.62
CA GLU A 83 -8.50 2.51 -14.85
C GLU A 83 -9.03 1.16 -15.34
N LYS A 84 -8.16 0.15 -15.42
CA LYS A 84 -8.54 -1.19 -15.88
C LYS A 84 -9.53 -1.90 -14.97
N THR A 85 -9.56 -1.52 -13.69
CA THR A 85 -10.40 -2.17 -12.69
C THR A 85 -11.52 -1.28 -12.18
N GLN A 86 -11.76 -0.12 -12.81
CA GLN A 86 -12.66 0.91 -12.30
C GLN A 86 -14.06 0.38 -11.99
N ASP A 87 -14.60 -0.50 -12.84
CA ASP A 87 -15.93 -1.09 -12.72
C ASP A 87 -15.96 -2.43 -11.96
N LEU A 88 -14.81 -2.93 -11.51
CA LEU A 88 -14.72 -4.24 -10.83
C LEU A 88 -14.87 -4.14 -9.31
N TYR A 89 -14.35 -3.07 -8.71
CA TYR A 89 -14.35 -2.90 -7.26
C TYR A 89 -15.26 -1.76 -6.84
N ARG A 90 -16.23 -2.08 -5.96
CA ARG A 90 -17.12 -1.09 -5.33
C ARG A 90 -16.35 -0.10 -4.45
N ARG A 91 -15.24 -0.53 -3.85
CA ARG A 91 -14.41 0.28 -2.95
C ARG A 91 -12.94 -0.10 -3.07
N ARG A 92 -12.07 0.89 -2.86
CA ARG A 92 -10.61 0.72 -2.86
C ARG A 92 -10.03 1.36 -1.61
N VAL A 93 -9.15 0.64 -0.91
CA VAL A 93 -8.39 1.15 0.24
C VAL A 93 -6.91 0.93 -0.04
N ALA A 94 -6.10 1.99 0.07
CA ALA A 94 -4.67 1.93 -0.12
C ALA A 94 -3.94 2.16 1.21
N TYR A 95 -3.30 1.12 1.73
CA TYR A 95 -2.53 1.20 2.97
C TYR A 95 -1.03 1.40 2.69
N CYS A 96 -0.53 2.62 2.84
CA CYS A 96 0.82 3.01 2.38
C CYS A 96 1.37 4.29 3.04
N LEU A 97 2.71 4.44 3.03
CA LEU A 97 3.47 5.59 3.54
C LEU A 97 4.51 6.05 2.51
N GLY A 98 5.11 7.22 2.75
CA GLY A 98 6.24 7.74 1.98
C GLY A 98 5.98 7.79 0.48
N ASP A 99 6.98 7.40 -0.33
CA ASP A 99 6.87 7.44 -1.79
C ASP A 99 5.73 6.58 -2.35
N PHE A 100 5.38 5.48 -1.68
CA PHE A 100 4.25 4.63 -2.09
C PHE A 100 2.92 5.38 -1.93
N ARG A 101 2.79 6.17 -0.85
CA ARG A 101 1.62 7.03 -0.64
C ARG A 101 1.58 8.15 -1.68
N ALA A 102 2.71 8.81 -1.92
CA ALA A 102 2.80 9.85 -2.95
C ALA A 102 2.41 9.32 -4.35
N ALA A 103 2.87 8.12 -4.71
CA ALA A 103 2.52 7.49 -5.98
C ALA A 103 1.02 7.15 -6.08
N MET A 104 0.42 6.66 -4.99
CA MET A 104 -1.03 6.40 -4.95
C MET A 104 -1.83 7.70 -5.07
N MET A 105 -1.45 8.76 -4.35
CA MET A 105 -2.10 10.06 -4.43
C MET A 105 -2.05 10.63 -5.84
N GLY A 106 -0.87 10.62 -6.48
CA GLY A 106 -0.73 11.07 -7.86
C GLY A 106 -1.55 10.24 -8.86
N ALA A 107 -1.73 8.94 -8.60
CA ALA A 107 -2.56 8.09 -9.44
C ALA A 107 -4.06 8.38 -9.28
N VAL A 108 -4.51 8.64 -8.04
CA VAL A 108 -5.88 9.07 -7.73
C VAL A 108 -6.17 10.42 -8.39
N GLU A 109 -5.28 11.40 -8.22
CA GLU A 109 -5.40 12.73 -8.84
C GLU A 109 -5.50 12.63 -10.37
N ARG A 110 -4.65 11.81 -10.98
CA ARG A 110 -4.62 11.62 -12.44
C ARG A 110 -5.87 10.96 -13.01
N THR A 111 -6.45 9.99 -12.29
CA THR A 111 -7.54 9.16 -12.80
C THR A 111 -8.92 9.62 -12.33
N GLY A 112 -8.99 10.38 -11.24
CA GLY A 112 -10.25 10.71 -10.56
C GLY A 112 -10.93 9.50 -9.89
N ILE A 113 -10.29 8.33 -9.88
CA ILE A 113 -10.87 7.11 -9.30
C ILE A 113 -10.70 7.13 -7.77
N PRO A 114 -11.79 7.05 -7.00
CA PRO A 114 -11.72 7.19 -5.54
C PRO A 114 -11.00 6.00 -4.90
N VAL A 115 -10.06 6.33 -4.01
CA VAL A 115 -9.33 5.39 -3.15
C VAL A 115 -9.20 6.00 -1.76
N THR A 116 -9.65 5.28 -0.74
CA THR A 116 -9.41 5.68 0.66
C THR A 116 -7.96 5.38 1.00
N ILE A 117 -7.15 6.40 1.27
CA ILE A 117 -5.72 6.23 1.59
C ILE A 117 -5.55 6.23 3.10
N ALA A 118 -4.94 5.17 3.63
CA ALA A 118 -4.64 5.00 5.05
C ALA A 118 -3.13 4.73 5.24
N PRO A 119 -2.55 5.08 6.40
CA PRO A 119 -3.15 5.81 7.51
C PRO A 119 -3.43 7.30 7.19
N ALA A 120 -4.22 7.95 8.04
CA ALA A 120 -4.55 9.37 7.89
C ALA A 120 -3.32 10.26 8.12
N GLU A 121 -3.29 11.46 7.52
CA GLU A 121 -2.12 12.36 7.62
C GLU A 121 -1.87 12.81 9.04
N GLU A 122 -2.94 13.04 9.81
CA GLU A 122 -2.89 13.44 11.21
C GLU A 122 -2.26 12.34 12.06
N THR A 123 -2.60 11.07 11.79
CA THR A 123 -2.01 9.92 12.48
C THR A 123 -0.54 9.77 12.14
N ILE A 124 -0.15 9.99 10.87
CA ILE A 124 1.26 9.97 10.45
C ILE A 124 2.04 11.07 11.17
N ALA A 125 1.50 12.29 11.19
CA ALA A 125 2.13 13.43 11.85
C ALA A 125 2.31 13.19 13.36
N ALA A 126 1.31 12.61 14.02
CA ALA A 126 1.38 12.27 15.44
C ALA A 126 2.37 11.16 15.77
N CYS A 127 2.58 10.21 14.85
CA CYS A 127 3.53 9.09 15.02
C CYS A 127 4.95 9.43 14.57
N ARG A 128 5.18 10.61 13.98
CA ARG A 128 6.44 10.97 13.36
C ARG A 128 7.53 11.23 14.40
N ASP A 129 8.66 10.56 14.24
CA ASP A 129 9.86 10.76 15.04
C ASP A 129 11.06 11.14 14.15
N PRO A 130 11.42 12.43 14.05
CA PRO A 130 12.55 12.88 13.24
C PRO A 130 13.90 12.29 13.66
N SER A 131 14.03 11.81 14.89
CA SER A 131 15.26 11.20 15.40
C SER A 131 15.39 9.71 15.02
N ALA A 132 14.29 9.07 14.62
CA ALA A 132 14.29 7.68 14.22
C ALA A 132 14.88 7.48 12.82
N ARG A 133 15.47 6.31 12.59
CA ARG A 133 15.98 5.90 11.27
C ARG A 133 14.91 5.92 10.17
N PHE A 134 13.66 5.66 10.54
CA PHE A 134 12.49 5.74 9.67
C PHE A 134 11.49 6.69 10.32
N PRO A 135 11.49 8.00 9.96
CA PRO A 135 10.75 9.01 10.71
C PRO A 135 9.25 8.77 10.78
N ASP A 136 8.65 8.21 9.73
CA ASP A 136 7.21 7.92 9.68
C ASP A 136 6.86 6.55 10.31
N GLY A 137 7.86 5.85 10.86
CA GLY A 137 7.68 4.57 11.53
C GLY A 137 7.34 3.41 10.59
N SER A 138 6.58 2.45 11.13
CA SER A 138 6.19 1.22 10.42
C SER A 138 4.68 1.14 10.29
N LEU A 139 4.19 0.77 9.10
CA LEU A 139 2.79 0.39 8.84
C LEU A 139 2.28 -0.74 9.76
N SER A 140 3.13 -1.40 10.53
CA SER A 140 2.72 -2.40 11.52
C SER A 140 2.52 -1.83 12.93
N CYS A 141 2.60 -0.50 13.12
CA CYS A 141 2.34 0.11 14.41
C CYS A 141 0.83 0.12 14.73
N PRO A 142 0.42 0.08 16.00
CA PRO A 142 -0.99 -0.01 16.38
C PRO A 142 -1.85 1.15 15.84
N ALA A 143 -1.35 2.38 15.85
CA ALA A 143 -2.09 3.55 15.38
C ALA A 143 -2.44 3.45 13.89
N TYR A 144 -1.50 3.04 13.04
CA TYR A 144 -1.76 2.89 11.61
C TYR A 144 -2.66 1.68 11.31
N LEU A 145 -2.53 0.58 12.07
CA LEU A 145 -3.42 -0.58 11.91
C LEU A 145 -4.86 -0.22 12.27
N LEU A 146 -5.08 0.64 13.26
CA LEU A 146 -6.41 1.16 13.60
C LEU A 146 -7.00 2.02 12.49
N ASP A 147 -6.19 2.90 11.88
CA ASP A 147 -6.64 3.66 10.69
C ASP A 147 -6.95 2.75 9.51
N PHE A 148 -6.17 1.69 9.31
CA PHE A 148 -6.45 0.71 8.27
C PHE A 148 -7.78 -0.01 8.51
N GLU A 149 -8.02 -0.47 9.74
CA GLU A 149 -9.29 -1.08 10.13
C GLU A 149 -10.46 -0.12 9.91
N ARG A 150 -10.33 1.15 10.33
CA ARG A 150 -11.35 2.19 10.09
C ARG A 150 -11.60 2.44 8.62
N ALA A 151 -10.56 2.49 7.79
CA ALA A 151 -10.70 2.67 6.34
C ALA A 151 -11.42 1.47 5.69
N LEU A 152 -11.23 0.27 6.22
CA LEU A 152 -11.93 -0.94 5.77
C LEU A 152 -13.37 -1.02 6.29
N LYS A 153 -13.67 -0.51 7.50
CA LYS A 153 -14.99 -0.52 8.15
C LYS A 153 -15.87 0.71 7.88
N GLY A 154 -15.30 1.84 7.45
CA GLY A 154 -16.02 3.05 6.98
C GLY A 154 -16.77 2.81 5.66
N ALA A 155 -17.32 1.61 5.58
CA ALA A 155 -17.62 0.81 4.43
C ALA A 155 -19.09 0.37 4.39
N ASP A 156 -19.83 0.61 5.48
CA ASP A 156 -21.24 0.26 5.65
C ASP A 156 -22.15 1.50 5.74
N SER A 157 -21.65 2.69 5.39
CA SER A 157 -22.45 3.92 5.28
C SER A 157 -22.87 4.20 3.82
N GLY A 158 -23.54 3.24 3.17
CA GLY A 158 -24.05 3.40 1.81
C GLY A 158 -24.73 2.17 1.25
#